data_AF-S6UG68-F1
#
_entry.id   AF-S6UG68-F1
#
_cell.length_a   1.000
_cell.length_b   1.000
_cell.length_c   1.000
_cell.angle_alpha   90.00
_cell.angle_beta   90.00
_cell.angle_gamma   90.00
#
_symmetry.space_group_name_H-M   'P 1'
#
loop_
_entity.id
_entity.type
_entity.pdbx_description
1 polymer ?
#
loop_
_entity_poly.entity_id
_entity_poly.type
_entity_poly.pdbx_seq_one_letter_code
_entity_poly.pdbx_strand_id
1 'polypeptide(L)'
;IASGLLDAGRVPQNGVATVRIWQANIGKTIIAHVPISNGEVQETGDFELDGVTFPAAEVQLEFLDPAADEEGASGSMFPTGNLLDDLQVPGIGTLKATMINAGIPTIFVNAADIGYTGTELQGDINADPLALARLETIRAYGAVRMGLIGSINEAATRQHTPKVAFV
;
A
#
# COMPACT_ATOMS: atom_id res chain seq x y z
N ILE A 1 -13.93 -22.37 -7.19
CA ILE A 1 -14.01 -23.73 -7.77
C ILE A 1 -13.63 -24.78 -6.73
N ALA A 2 -12.35 -25.04 -6.40
CA ALA A 2 -11.98 -26.04 -5.39
C ALA A 2 -12.48 -25.71 -3.95
N SER A 3 -12.53 -24.43 -3.60
CA SER A 3 -12.99 -23.96 -2.27
C SER A 3 -14.42 -23.37 -2.29
N GLY A 4 -15.19 -23.58 -3.37
CA GLY A 4 -16.57 -23.07 -3.48
C GLY A 4 -16.73 -21.54 -3.64
N LEU A 5 -15.64 -20.78 -3.70
CA LEU A 5 -15.66 -19.30 -3.76
C LEU A 5 -16.03 -18.70 -5.13
N LEU A 6 -16.08 -19.53 -6.17
CA LEU A 6 -16.37 -19.11 -7.54
C LEU A 6 -17.19 -20.20 -8.23
N ASP A 7 -18.30 -19.80 -8.84
CA ASP A 7 -19.15 -20.64 -9.68
C ASP A 7 -18.37 -21.18 -10.89
N ALA A 8 -18.42 -22.48 -11.10
CA ALA A 8 -17.77 -23.15 -12.22
C ALA A 8 -18.26 -22.65 -13.58
N GLY A 9 -19.55 -22.25 -13.69
CA GLY A 9 -20.10 -21.68 -14.93
C GLY A 9 -19.50 -20.32 -15.31
N ARG A 10 -18.76 -19.67 -14.41
CA ARG A 10 -18.06 -18.40 -14.65
C ARG A 10 -16.62 -18.56 -15.09
N VAL A 11 -16.13 -19.81 -15.21
CA VAL A 11 -14.77 -20.09 -15.63
C VAL A 11 -14.79 -20.64 -17.06
N PRO A 12 -14.19 -19.94 -18.03
CA PRO A 12 -14.19 -20.37 -19.42
C PRO A 12 -13.29 -21.60 -19.60
N GLN A 13 -13.49 -22.35 -20.69
CA GLN A 13 -12.58 -23.46 -21.01
C GLN A 13 -11.18 -22.96 -21.38
N ASN A 14 -11.07 -21.82 -22.05
CA ASN A 14 -9.81 -21.14 -22.36
C ASN A 14 -10.06 -19.63 -22.39
N GLY A 15 -9.06 -18.81 -22.07
CA GLY A 15 -9.16 -17.35 -22.12
C GLY A 15 -8.91 -16.74 -20.75
N VAL A 16 -9.75 -15.79 -20.32
CA VAL A 16 -9.59 -15.07 -19.04
C VAL A 16 -10.85 -15.18 -18.20
N ALA A 17 -10.70 -15.54 -16.94
CA ALA A 17 -11.76 -15.48 -15.94
C ALA A 17 -11.66 -14.16 -15.15
N THR A 18 -12.72 -13.34 -15.18
CA THR A 18 -12.83 -12.14 -14.35
C THR A 18 -13.38 -12.49 -12.97
N VAL A 19 -12.49 -12.50 -11.98
CA VAL A 19 -12.79 -12.79 -10.57
C VAL A 19 -13.00 -11.46 -9.83
N ARG A 20 -14.15 -11.33 -9.15
CA ARG A 20 -14.46 -10.15 -8.34
C ARG A 20 -14.26 -10.51 -6.87
N ILE A 21 -13.28 -9.88 -6.24
CA ILE A 21 -12.84 -10.14 -4.87
C ILE A 21 -13.35 -9.01 -3.99
N TRP A 22 -14.10 -9.36 -2.95
CA TRP A 22 -14.45 -8.42 -1.88
C TRP A 22 -13.34 -8.46 -0.82
N GLN A 23 -12.56 -7.37 -0.73
CA GLN A 23 -11.55 -7.23 0.32
C GLN A 23 -12.26 -6.81 1.62
N ALA A 24 -12.53 -7.78 2.49
CA ALA A 24 -13.37 -7.59 3.66
C ALA A 24 -12.77 -6.69 4.77
N ASN A 25 -11.45 -6.50 4.81
CA ASN A 25 -10.78 -5.62 5.78
C ASN A 25 -11.00 -4.14 5.47
N ILE A 26 -11.07 -3.78 4.19
CA ILE A 26 -11.20 -2.38 3.75
C ILE A 26 -12.52 -2.09 3.04
N GLY A 27 -13.34 -3.11 2.79
CA GLY A 27 -14.65 -2.97 2.14
C GLY A 27 -14.57 -2.53 0.68
N LYS A 28 -13.53 -2.95 -0.05
CA LYS A 28 -13.30 -2.54 -1.45
C LYS A 28 -13.30 -3.73 -2.41
N THR A 29 -13.58 -3.44 -3.68
CA THR A 29 -13.60 -4.45 -4.74
C THR A 29 -12.26 -4.49 -5.48
N ILE A 30 -11.71 -5.69 -5.61
CA ILE A 30 -10.55 -5.97 -6.46
C ILE A 30 -11.01 -6.87 -7.60
N ILE A 31 -10.68 -6.53 -8.84
CA ILE A 31 -10.91 -7.40 -9.99
C ILE A 31 -9.58 -8.08 -10.33
N ALA A 32 -9.60 -9.41 -10.45
CA ALA A 32 -8.48 -10.20 -10.93
C ALA A 32 -8.83 -10.84 -12.27
N HIS A 33 -7.97 -10.64 -13.26
CA HIS A 33 -8.09 -11.22 -14.59
C HIS A 33 -7.17 -12.44 -14.69
N VAL A 34 -7.75 -13.62 -14.41
CA VAL A 34 -6.99 -14.87 -14.27
C VAL A 34 -6.98 -15.61 -15.61
N PRO A 35 -5.81 -15.89 -16.20
CA PRO A 35 -5.73 -16.66 -17.44
C PRO A 35 -6.10 -18.13 -17.18
N ILE A 36 -6.88 -18.72 -18.09
CA ILE A 36 -7.42 -20.08 -18.00
C ILE A 36 -7.04 -20.85 -19.26
N SER A 37 -6.53 -22.07 -19.05
CA SER A 37 -6.16 -23.04 -20.08
C SER A 37 -6.78 -24.40 -19.75
N ASN A 38 -7.56 -24.95 -20.67
CA ASN A 38 -8.26 -26.23 -20.52
C ASN A 38 -9.14 -26.34 -19.25
N GLY A 39 -9.79 -25.24 -18.86
CA GLY A 39 -10.67 -25.15 -17.70
C GLY A 39 -9.94 -24.97 -16.36
N GLU A 40 -8.61 -24.90 -16.39
CA GLU A 40 -7.75 -24.75 -15.22
C GLU A 40 -6.97 -23.43 -15.28
N VAL A 41 -6.52 -22.94 -14.13
CA VAL A 41 -5.69 -21.73 -14.07
C VAL A 41 -4.38 -21.95 -14.83
N GLN A 42 -4.03 -21.03 -15.71
CA GLN A 42 -2.73 -20.99 -16.36
C GLN A 42 -1.73 -20.36 -15.38
N GLU A 43 -0.89 -21.18 -14.74
CA GLU A 43 0.09 -20.69 -13.76
C GLU A 43 1.44 -20.33 -14.40
N THR A 44 1.86 -21.07 -15.43
CA THR A 44 3.13 -20.86 -16.11
C THR A 44 3.02 -19.84 -17.24
N GLY A 45 4.09 -19.09 -17.50
CA GLY A 45 4.15 -18.06 -18.51
C GLY A 45 5.54 -17.43 -18.58
N ASP A 46 5.65 -16.34 -19.31
CA ASP A 46 6.88 -15.59 -19.55
C ASP A 46 6.86 -14.18 -18.92
N PHE A 47 5.84 -13.86 -18.13
CA PHE A 47 5.76 -12.59 -17.42
C PHE A 47 6.72 -12.60 -16.22
N GLU A 48 7.60 -11.60 -16.17
CA GLU A 48 8.55 -11.38 -15.08
C GLU A 48 8.03 -10.30 -14.13
N LEU A 49 8.23 -10.52 -12.83
CA LEU A 49 7.88 -9.57 -11.78
C LEU A 49 9.09 -9.39 -10.87
N ASP A 50 9.55 -8.15 -10.69
CA ASP A 50 10.65 -7.83 -9.80
C ASP A 50 10.41 -8.40 -8.39
N GLY A 51 11.40 -9.16 -7.89
CA GLY A 51 11.31 -9.88 -6.62
C GLY A 51 10.79 -11.33 -6.72
N VAL A 52 10.38 -11.80 -7.90
CA VAL A 52 10.01 -13.21 -8.16
C VAL A 52 11.07 -13.87 -9.03
N THR A 53 11.61 -15.02 -8.58
CA THR A 53 12.79 -15.66 -9.19
C THR A 53 12.55 -16.20 -10.59
N PHE A 54 11.34 -16.68 -10.90
CA PHE A 54 11.01 -17.32 -12.16
C PHE A 54 9.74 -16.72 -12.74
N PRO A 55 9.63 -16.61 -14.08
CA PRO A 55 8.45 -16.06 -14.72
C PRO A 55 7.23 -16.96 -14.53
N ALA A 56 6.05 -16.35 -14.64
CA ALA A 56 4.74 -16.99 -14.50
C ALA A 56 3.74 -16.38 -15.50
N ALA A 57 2.50 -16.83 -15.47
CA ALA A 57 1.43 -16.16 -16.21
C ALA A 57 1.08 -14.82 -15.54
N GLU A 58 0.85 -13.78 -16.34
CA GLU A 58 0.41 -12.48 -15.84
C GLU A 58 -1.03 -12.57 -15.29
N VAL A 59 -1.26 -12.01 -14.10
CA VAL A 59 -2.60 -11.81 -13.54
C VAL A 59 -2.80 -10.32 -13.30
N GLN A 60 -3.59 -9.68 -14.16
CA GLN A 60 -3.86 -8.25 -14.04
C GLN A 60 -4.86 -8.00 -12.92
N LEU A 61 -4.57 -6.99 -12.09
CA LEU A 61 -5.41 -6.57 -10.97
C LEU A 61 -5.91 -5.15 -11.16
N GLU A 62 -7.20 -4.93 -10.93
CA GLU A 62 -7.80 -3.59 -10.83
C GLU A 62 -8.30 -3.34 -9.41
N PHE A 63 -7.93 -2.20 -8.84
CA PHE A 63 -8.39 -1.74 -7.53
C PHE A 63 -9.46 -0.69 -7.75
N LEU A 64 -10.73 -1.07 -7.59
CA LEU A 64 -11.84 -0.15 -7.82
C LEU A 64 -12.06 0.76 -6.62
N ASP A 65 -12.09 2.06 -6.89
CA ASP A 65 -12.31 3.12 -5.90
C ASP A 65 -11.43 2.97 -4.64
N PRO A 66 -10.09 3.07 -4.80
CA PRO A 66 -9.16 2.74 -3.73
C PRO A 66 -9.12 3.77 -2.59
N ALA A 67 -9.80 4.90 -2.72
CA ALA A 67 -9.92 5.88 -1.64
C ALA A 67 -10.72 5.28 -0.47
N ALA A 68 -10.34 5.58 0.78
CA ALA A 68 -11.12 5.10 1.93
C ALA A 68 -12.53 5.73 1.96
N ASP A 69 -13.54 4.99 2.42
CA ASP A 69 -14.92 5.50 2.56
C ASP A 69 -15.28 5.81 4.03
N GLU A 70 -14.29 5.94 4.92
CA GLU A 70 -14.55 6.20 6.34
C GLU A 70 -15.21 7.59 6.53
N GLU A 71 -16.32 7.65 7.27
CA GLU A 71 -16.98 8.92 7.59
C GLU A 71 -16.05 9.83 8.41
N GLY A 72 -15.71 11.01 7.86
CA GLY A 72 -14.89 12.03 8.52
C GLY A 72 -13.60 12.35 7.76
N ALA A 73 -12.74 13.22 8.33
CA ALA A 73 -11.48 13.62 7.70
C ALA A 73 -10.52 12.43 7.43
N SER A 74 -10.65 11.33 8.19
CA SER A 74 -9.88 10.08 8.03
C SER A 74 -10.11 9.37 6.69
N GLY A 75 -11.33 9.45 6.13
CA GLY A 75 -11.68 8.78 4.87
C GLY A 75 -11.38 9.60 3.61
N SER A 76 -11.02 10.88 3.71
CA SER A 76 -10.63 11.66 2.52
C SER A 76 -9.38 11.07 1.86
N MET A 77 -9.32 11.08 0.52
CA MET A 77 -8.11 10.75 -0.24
C MET A 77 -6.90 11.55 0.27
N PHE A 78 -7.11 12.82 0.66
CA PHE A 78 -6.12 13.65 1.34
C PHE A 78 -6.68 14.05 2.71
N PRO A 79 -6.36 13.32 3.80
CA PRO A 79 -6.97 13.53 5.11
C PRO A 79 -6.76 14.93 5.70
N THR A 80 -5.69 15.62 5.30
CA THR A 80 -5.40 17.00 5.70
C THR A 80 -6.12 18.06 4.88
N GLY A 81 -6.72 17.67 3.75
CA GLY A 81 -7.26 18.55 2.72
C GLY A 81 -6.22 19.14 1.77
N ASN A 82 -4.92 18.84 1.96
CA ASN A 82 -3.83 19.38 1.16
C ASN A 82 -3.14 18.28 0.35
N LEU A 83 -2.68 18.60 -0.86
CA LEU A 83 -1.78 17.73 -1.62
C LEU A 83 -0.37 17.70 -0.99
N LEU A 84 0.03 18.79 -0.35
CA LEU A 84 1.33 18.95 0.28
C LEU A 84 1.17 19.68 1.61
N ASP A 85 1.68 19.09 2.68
CA ASP A 85 1.72 19.67 4.02
C ASP A 85 3.16 19.96 4.46
N ASP A 86 3.28 20.91 5.40
CA ASP A 86 4.45 21.07 6.24
C ASP A 86 4.29 20.19 7.50
N LEU A 87 4.92 19.01 7.49
CA LEU A 87 4.89 18.08 8.61
C LEU A 87 5.99 18.43 9.62
N GLN A 88 5.59 18.91 10.79
CA GLN A 88 6.52 19.17 11.88
C GLN A 88 6.86 17.89 12.63
N VAL A 89 8.15 17.54 12.66
CA VAL A 89 8.66 16.34 13.34
C VAL A 89 9.76 16.76 14.33
N PRO A 90 9.45 16.86 15.63
CA PRO A 90 10.41 17.18 16.68
C PRO A 90 11.67 16.31 16.62
N GLY A 91 12.84 16.96 16.69
CA GLY A 91 14.15 16.30 16.58
C GLY A 91 14.64 16.08 15.14
N ILE A 92 13.79 16.29 14.14
CA ILE A 92 14.16 16.18 12.70
C ILE A 92 14.03 17.54 12.02
N GLY A 93 12.87 18.18 12.12
CA GLY A 93 12.58 19.46 11.46
C GLY A 93 11.18 19.50 10.86
N THR A 94 10.98 20.40 9.90
CA THR A 94 9.74 20.45 9.10
C THR A 94 10.01 19.80 7.75
N LEU A 95 9.20 18.82 7.38
CA LEU A 95 9.31 18.07 6.13
C LEU A 95 8.15 18.42 5.22
N LYS A 96 8.42 18.55 3.92
CA LYS A 96 7.36 18.55 2.90
C LYS A 96 6.83 17.12 2.78
N ALA A 97 5.53 16.94 3.04
CA ALA A 97 4.92 15.62 3.05
C ALA A 97 3.60 15.58 2.29
N THR A 98 3.41 14.55 1.47
CA THR A 98 2.09 14.17 0.96
C THR A 98 1.52 13.08 1.84
N MET A 99 0.32 13.28 2.38
CA MET A 99 -0.39 12.28 3.17
C MET A 99 -1.65 11.87 2.43
N ILE A 100 -1.65 10.65 1.90
CA ILE A 100 -2.71 10.13 1.03
C ILE A 100 -3.31 8.86 1.63
N ASN A 101 -4.63 8.70 1.49
CA ASN A 101 -5.38 7.51 1.88
C ASN A 101 -6.02 6.85 0.65
N ALA A 102 -5.18 6.22 -0.17
CA ALA A 102 -5.60 5.47 -1.36
C ALA A 102 -4.90 4.10 -1.35
N GLY A 103 -5.68 3.02 -1.27
CA GLY A 103 -5.20 1.65 -1.05
C GLY A 103 -4.77 1.42 0.41
N ILE A 104 -3.80 2.19 0.89
CA ILE A 104 -3.37 2.21 2.30
C ILE A 104 -2.92 3.63 2.69
N PRO A 105 -3.24 4.11 3.90
CA PRO A 105 -2.72 5.40 4.37
C PRO A 105 -1.21 5.45 4.30
N THR A 106 -0.66 6.40 3.54
CA THR A 106 0.78 6.49 3.24
C THR A 106 1.26 7.94 3.32
N ILE A 107 2.41 8.11 3.97
CA ILE A 107 3.13 9.38 4.09
C ILE A 107 4.32 9.33 3.12
N PHE A 108 4.36 10.25 2.17
CA PHE A 108 5.48 10.44 1.25
C PHE A 108 6.26 11.70 1.64
N VAL A 109 7.58 11.58 1.79
CA VAL A 109 8.52 12.70 2.00
C VAL A 109 9.61 12.66 0.93
N ASN A 110 10.34 13.75 0.71
CA ASN A 110 11.48 13.71 -0.21
C ASN A 110 12.65 12.97 0.46
N ALA A 111 13.36 12.13 -0.28
CA ALA A 111 14.56 11.42 0.18
C ALA A 111 15.62 12.42 0.67
N ALA A 112 15.84 13.50 -0.09
CA ALA A 112 16.84 14.53 0.22
C ALA A 112 16.57 15.23 1.56
N ASP A 113 15.29 15.44 1.92
CA ASP A 113 14.91 16.13 3.16
C ASP A 113 15.24 15.30 4.42
N ILE A 114 15.43 13.99 4.25
CA ILE A 114 15.80 13.06 5.34
C ILE A 114 17.21 12.48 5.19
N GLY A 115 17.99 12.99 4.22
CA GLY A 115 19.40 12.66 4.01
C GLY A 115 19.67 11.46 3.09
N TYR A 116 18.72 11.10 2.23
CA TYR A 116 18.82 9.97 1.30
C TYR A 116 18.75 10.42 -0.17
N THR A 117 19.09 9.49 -1.05
CA THR A 117 19.08 9.64 -2.50
C THR A 117 17.87 9.00 -3.17
N GLY A 118 17.19 8.07 -2.50
CA GLY A 118 16.09 7.29 -3.07
C GLY A 118 16.54 5.99 -3.74
N THR A 119 17.85 5.69 -3.71
CA THR A 119 18.44 4.49 -4.34
C THR A 119 19.05 3.51 -3.34
N GLU A 120 18.81 3.74 -2.04
CA GLU A 120 19.30 2.91 -0.96
C GLU A 120 18.76 1.47 -1.07
N LEU A 121 19.63 0.51 -0.76
CA LEU A 121 19.27 -0.89 -0.63
C LEU A 121 18.81 -1.20 0.80
N GLN A 122 18.20 -2.37 0.99
CA GLN A 122 17.72 -2.80 2.31
C GLN A 122 18.83 -2.75 3.38
N GLY A 123 20.07 -3.09 3.03
CA GLY A 123 21.20 -3.06 3.95
C GLY A 123 21.58 -1.65 4.42
N ASP A 124 21.37 -0.64 3.58
CA ASP A 124 21.71 0.76 3.89
C ASP A 124 20.75 1.35 4.93
N ILE A 125 19.52 0.83 5.01
CA ILE A 125 18.47 1.30 5.93
C ILE A 125 18.28 0.36 7.13
N ASN A 126 18.10 -0.95 6.89
CA ASN A 126 17.71 -1.90 7.94
C ASN A 126 18.84 -2.20 8.93
N ALA A 127 20.10 -1.94 8.56
CA ALA A 127 21.24 -2.09 9.44
C ALA A 127 21.50 -0.86 10.32
N ASP A 128 20.78 0.26 10.11
CA ASP A 128 20.92 1.49 10.87
C ASP A 128 19.69 1.70 11.81
N PRO A 129 19.82 1.41 13.12
CA PRO A 129 18.76 1.65 14.08
C PRO A 129 18.34 3.12 14.18
N LEU A 130 19.23 4.06 13.88
CA LEU A 130 18.91 5.50 13.90
C LEU A 130 18.05 5.88 12.69
N ALA A 131 18.31 5.29 11.52
CA ALA A 131 17.46 5.43 10.34
C ALA A 131 16.05 4.91 10.62
N LEU A 132 15.94 3.70 11.19
CA LEU A 132 14.65 3.09 11.53
C LEU A 132 13.87 3.93 12.55
N ALA A 133 14.54 4.42 13.61
CA ALA A 133 13.92 5.30 14.60
C ALA A 133 13.45 6.64 13.97
N ARG A 134 14.22 7.19 13.03
CA ARG A 134 13.86 8.42 12.29
C ARG A 134 12.60 8.21 11.46
N LEU A 135 12.54 7.13 10.68
CA LEU A 135 11.38 6.79 9.85
C LEU A 135 10.13 6.52 10.70
N GLU A 136 10.26 5.82 11.83
CA GLU A 136 9.14 5.59 12.76
C GLU A 136 8.65 6.89 13.39
N THR A 137 9.56 7.81 13.72
CA THR A 137 9.19 9.12 14.26
C THR A 137 8.39 9.91 13.22
N ILE A 138 8.86 9.97 11.97
CA ILE A 138 8.12 10.62 10.87
C ILE A 138 6.73 9.99 10.70
N ARG A 139 6.66 8.64 10.70
CA ARG A 139 5.41 7.90 10.56
C ARG A 139 4.42 8.23 11.66
N ALA A 140 4.87 8.26 12.93
CA ALA A 140 4.01 8.55 14.08
C ALA A 140 3.43 9.97 14.02
N TYR A 141 4.26 10.98 13.69
CA TYR A 141 3.78 12.36 13.55
C TYR A 141 2.86 12.53 12.34
N GLY A 142 3.14 11.87 11.22
CA GLY A 142 2.22 11.83 10.07
C GLY A 142 0.90 11.16 10.43
N ALA A 143 0.90 10.08 11.22
CA ALA A 143 -0.33 9.41 11.66
C ALA A 143 -1.23 10.33 12.51
N VAL A 144 -0.64 11.10 13.43
CA VAL A 144 -1.36 12.13 14.19
C VAL A 144 -1.91 13.20 13.25
N ARG A 145 -1.10 13.68 12.31
CA ARG A 145 -1.49 14.73 11.35
C ARG A 145 -2.62 14.29 10.41
N MET A 146 -2.64 13.01 10.03
CA MET A 146 -3.71 12.38 9.26
C MET A 146 -4.98 12.11 10.08
N GLY A 147 -4.94 12.30 11.40
CA GLY A 147 -6.07 12.00 12.29
C GLY A 147 -6.30 10.50 12.54
N LEU A 148 -5.31 9.64 12.25
CA LEU A 148 -5.41 8.18 12.42
C LEU A 148 -5.21 7.72 13.87
N ILE A 149 -4.55 8.55 14.68
CA ILE A 149 -4.29 8.35 16.12
C ILE A 149 -4.36 9.69 16.85
N GLY A 150 -4.71 9.66 18.14
CA GLY A 150 -4.82 10.88 18.95
C GLY A 150 -3.48 11.39 19.50
N SER A 151 -2.52 10.49 19.68
CA SER A 151 -1.21 10.79 20.25
C SER A 151 -0.12 9.87 19.69
N ILE A 152 1.14 10.33 19.71
CA ILE A 152 2.29 9.54 19.21
C ILE A 152 2.47 8.20 19.93
N ASN A 153 2.02 8.08 21.18
CA ASN A 153 2.17 6.85 21.98
C ASN A 153 1.33 5.70 21.42
N GLU A 154 0.22 6.00 20.73
CA GLU A 154 -0.63 5.00 20.08
C GLU A 154 0.05 4.39 18.85
N ALA A 155 1.06 5.05 18.28
CA ALA A 155 1.80 4.52 17.12
C ALA A 155 2.49 3.18 17.45
N ALA A 156 2.92 2.97 18.70
CA ALA A 156 3.58 1.75 19.16
C ALA A 156 2.68 0.50 19.04
N THR A 157 1.37 0.65 19.22
CA THR A 157 0.39 -0.44 19.07
C THR A 157 -0.28 -0.44 17.70
N ARG A 158 -0.04 0.57 16.87
CA ARG A 158 -0.55 0.72 15.49
C ARG A 158 0.58 0.79 14.46
N GLN A 159 1.28 -0.34 14.29
CA GLN A 159 2.45 -0.45 13.40
C GLN A 159 2.10 -0.63 11.92
N HIS A 160 0.90 -1.14 11.60
CA HIS A 160 0.55 -1.47 10.22
C HIS A 160 0.19 -0.25 9.36
N THR A 161 -0.45 0.78 9.93
CA THR A 161 -0.88 1.99 9.22
C THR A 161 -0.64 3.26 10.07
N PRO A 162 -0.27 4.39 9.45
CA PRO A 162 0.05 4.56 8.03
C PRO A 162 1.42 3.95 7.66
N LYS A 163 1.69 3.81 6.37
CA LYS A 163 3.03 3.55 5.82
C LYS A 163 3.82 4.85 5.71
N VAL A 164 5.14 4.75 5.66
CA VAL A 164 6.05 5.86 5.33
C VAL A 164 6.92 5.44 4.16
N ALA A 165 7.07 6.33 3.18
CA ALA A 165 7.91 6.16 2.01
C ALA A 165 8.65 7.47 1.72
N PHE A 166 9.80 7.37 1.08
CA PHE A 166 10.52 8.53 0.56
C PHE A 166 10.70 8.40 -0.95
N VAL A 167 10.67 9.55 -1.63
CA VAL A 167 10.74 9.69 -3.09
C VAL A 167 11.83 10.66 -3.53
#